data_AF-A0A0K0D0D4-F1
#
_entry.id   AF-A0A0K0D0D4-F1
#
_cell.length_a   1.000
_cell.length_b   1.000
_cell.length_c   1.000
_cell.angle_alpha   90.00
_cell.angle_beta   90.00
_cell.angle_gamma   90.00
#
_symmetry.space_group_name_H-M   'P 1'
#
loop_
_entity.id
_entity.type
_entity.pdbx_description
1 polymer ?
#
loop_
_entity_poly.entity_id
_entity_poly.type
_entity_poly.pdbx_seq_one_letter_code
_entity_poly.pdbx_strand_id
1 'polypeptide(L)' 'MGHRLPPSLAIAFVSKVEAPVIDLGPMLYYKYIDDYFVLCSTQKEMDECFELLNEQSEHIKFTREKPKKMASIPELLN' A
#
# COMPACT_ATOMS: atom_id res chain seq x y z
N MET A 1 -26.67 -3.96 8.31
CA MET A 1 -25.94 -4.66 7.23
C MET A 1 -25.82 -3.69 6.07
N GLY A 2 -24.62 -3.14 5.84
CA GLY A 2 -24.39 -2.05 4.89
C GLY A 2 -24.48 -2.48 3.42
N HIS A 3 -24.69 -1.52 2.53
CA HIS A 3 -24.68 -1.74 1.09
C HIS A 3 -23.35 -2.37 0.66
N ARG A 4 -23.41 -3.44 -0.14
CA ARG A 4 -22.22 -4.18 -0.61
C ARG A 4 -21.52 -3.50 -1.80
N LEU A 5 -22.23 -2.61 -2.49
CA LEU A 5 -21.74 -1.96 -3.70
C LEU A 5 -20.55 -1.02 -3.46
N PRO A 6 -20.55 -0.13 -2.44
CA PRO A 6 -19.43 0.77 -2.21
C PRO A 6 -18.11 0.03 -1.90
N PRO A 7 -18.07 -1.00 -1.02
CA PRO A 7 -16.85 -1.78 -0.81
C PRO A 7 -16.36 -2.49 -2.09
N SER A 8 -17.26 -3.04 -2.91
CA SER A 8 -16.88 -3.67 -4.18
C SER A 8 -16.27 -2.67 -5.16
N LEU A 9 -16.81 -1.45 -5.22
CA LEU A 9 -16.28 -0.41 -6.09
C LEU A 9 -14.92 0.10 -5.61
N ALA A 10 -14.74 0.23 -4.28
CA ALA A 10 -13.46 0.57 -3.68
C ALA A 10 -12.39 -0.48 -4.03
N ILE A 11 -12.69 -1.77 -3.88
CA ILE A 11 -11.78 -2.86 -4.25
C ILE A 11 -11.40 -2.79 -5.73
N ALA A 12 -12.36 -2.59 -6.63
CA ALA A 12 -12.10 -2.51 -8.07
C ALA A 12 -11.21 -1.31 -8.43
N PHE A 13 -11.48 -0.14 -7.82
CA PHE A 13 -10.68 1.06 -8.05
C PHE A 13 -9.26 0.90 -7.50
N VAL A 14 -9.14 0.46 -6.26
CA VAL A 14 -7.85 0.18 -5.60
C VAL A 14 -7.02 -0.83 -6.40
N SER A 15 -7.65 -1.87 -6.95
CA SER A 15 -6.96 -2.87 -7.78
C SER A 15 -6.32 -2.27 -9.03
N LYS A 16 -6.87 -1.18 -9.58
CA LYS A 16 -6.26 -0.44 -10.69
C LYS A 16 -5.08 0.41 -10.23
N VAL A 17 -5.20 1.02 -9.05
CA VAL A 17 -4.17 1.88 -8.45
C VAL A 17 -2.94 1.07 -8.03
N GLU A 18 -3.12 -0.16 -7.54
CA GLU A 18 -2.02 -0.97 -7.04
C GLU A 18 -1.23 -1.72 -8.12
N ALA A 19 -1.78 -1.92 -9.31
CA ALA A 19 -1.16 -2.74 -10.36
C ALA A 19 0.31 -2.36 -10.65
N PRO A 20 0.68 -1.08 -10.80
CA PRO A 20 2.08 -0.69 -11.03
C PRO A 20 3.02 -1.01 -9.86
N VAL A 21 2.50 -1.04 -8.63
CA VAL A 21 3.28 -1.34 -7.42
C VAL A 21 3.48 -2.84 -7.26
N ILE A 22 2.50 -3.64 -7.68
CA ILE A 22 2.65 -5.10 -7.75
C ILE A 22 3.71 -5.45 -8.80
N ASP A 23 3.75 -4.74 -9.93
CA ASP A 23 4.74 -4.95 -11.00
C ASP A 23 6.17 -4.60 -10.57
N LEU A 24 6.36 -3.68 -9.62
CA LEU A 24 7.67 -3.40 -9.01
C LEU A 24 8.22 -4.56 -8.17
N GLY A 25 7.36 -5.50 -7.76
CA GLY A 25 7.77 -6.71 -7.04
C GLY A 25 8.25 -6.47 -5.60
N PRO A 26 7.45 -5.84 -4.71
CA PRO A 26 7.76 -5.78 -3.29
C PRO A 26 7.89 -7.18 -2.69
N MET A 27 8.70 -7.32 -1.63
CA MET A 27 8.90 -8.59 -0.94
C MET A 27 7.61 -9.17 -0.35
N LEU A 28 6.74 -8.28 0.13
CA LEU A 28 5.43 -8.62 0.70
C LEU A 28 4.43 -7.53 0.35
N TYR A 29 3.21 -7.95 0.01
CA TYR A 29 2.11 -7.05 -0.27
C TYR A 29 0.81 -7.63 0.31
N TYR A 30 0.25 -6.96 1.32
CA TYR A 30 -1.07 -7.26 1.85
C TYR A 30 -1.97 -6.03 1.73
N LYS A 31 -3.25 -6.27 1.44
CA LYS A 31 -4.27 -5.23 1.30
C LYS A 31 -5.48 -5.55 2.15
N TYR A 32 -6.02 -4.52 2.80
CA TYR A 32 -7.35 -4.51 3.37
C TYR A 32 -8.13 -3.29 2.86
N ILE A 33 -8.96 -3.49 1.83
CA ILE A 33 -9.73 -2.45 1.09
C ILE A 33 -8.91 -1.21 0.73
N ASP A 34 -8.71 -0.27 1.66
CA ASP A 34 -8.00 1.00 1.54
C ASP A 34 -6.61 1.02 2.22
N ASP A 35 -6.32 0.09 3.11
CA ASP A 35 -5.03 -0.04 3.80
C ASP A 35 -4.10 -1.04 3.09
N TYR A 36 -2.82 -0.68 3.00
CA TYR A 36 -1.77 -1.54 2.44
C TYR A 36 -0.66 -1.77 3.44
N PHE A 37 -0.17 -2.99 3.46
CA PHE A 37 1.05 -3.37 4.13
C PHE A 37 2.06 -3.83 3.08
N VAL A 38 3.07 -3.01 2.84
CA VAL A 38 4.10 -3.24 1.82
C VAL A 38 5.45 -3.40 2.50
N LEU A 39 6.15 -4.48 2.18
CA LEU A 39 7.52 -4.72 2.61
C LEU A 39 8.44 -4.71 1.39
N CYS A 40 9.48 -3.89 1.44
CA CYS A 40 10.52 -3.81 0.41
C CYS A 40 11.89 -4.15 1.02
N SER A 41 12.86 -4.50 0.17
CA SER A 41 14.22 -4.83 0.62
C SER A 41 14.98 -3.58 1.05
N THR A 42 14.68 -2.44 0.42
CA THR A 42 15.33 -1.16 0.69
C THR A 42 14.33 -0.03 0.92
N GLN A 43 14.77 1.02 1.64
CA GLN A 43 13.97 2.23 1.81
C GLN A 43 13.71 2.93 0.46
N LYS A 44 14.66 2.83 -0.49
CA LYS A 44 14.51 3.40 -1.83
C LYS A 44 13.37 2.74 -2.60
N GLU A 45 13.31 1.41 -2.62
CA GLU A 45 12.19 0.67 -3.22
C GLU A 45 10.85 1.04 -2.56
N MET A 46 10.84 1.19 -1.23
CA MET A 46 9.64 1.63 -0.50
C MET A 46 9.25 3.08 -0.84
N ASP A 47 10.21 3.96 -1.07
CA ASP A 47 9.96 5.34 -1.50
C ASP A 47 9.37 5.37 -2.92
N GLU A 48 9.96 4.61 -3.86
CA GLU A 48 9.48 4.46 -5.23
C GLU A 48 8.06 3.89 -5.28
N CYS A 49 7.78 2.82 -4.51
CA CYS A 49 6.43 2.26 -4.40
C CYS A 49 5.43 3.30 -3.88
N PHE A 50 5.82 4.10 -2.88
CA PHE A 50 4.94 5.11 -2.28
C PHE A 50 4.66 6.29 -3.22
N GLU A 51 5.67 6.72 -4.00
CA GLU A 51 5.50 7.74 -5.03
C GLU A 51 4.57 7.23 -6.14
N LEU A 52 4.81 6.02 -6.66
CA LEU A 52 3.97 5.40 -7.68
C LEU A 52 2.50 5.28 -7.28
N LEU A 53 2.20 4.86 -6.04
CA LEU A 53 0.83 4.81 -5.51
C LEU A 53 0.15 6.19 -5.55
N ASN A 54 0.88 7.24 -5.19
CA ASN A 54 0.35 8.60 -5.11
C ASN A 54 0.24 9.30 -6.48
N GLU A 55 0.93 8.79 -7.49
CA GLU A 55 0.87 9.28 -8.88
C GLU A 55 -0.34 8.71 -9.65
N GLN A 56 -0.87 7.55 -9.25
CA GLN A 56 -1.98 6.90 -9.97
C GLN A 56 -3.30 7.68 -9.95
N SER A 57 -3.48 8.61 -9.01
CA SER A 57 -4.72 9.38 -8.87
C SER A 57 -4.45 10.78 -8.32
N GLU A 58 -5.10 11.77 -8.92
CA GLU A 58 -5.14 13.13 -8.41
C GLU A 58 -6.06 13.26 -7.19
N HIS A 59 -7.04 12.36 -7.06
CA HIS A 59 -8.10 12.44 -6.05
C HIS A 59 -7.84 11.58 -4.81
N ILE A 60 -6.86 10.67 -4.85
CA ILE A 60 -6.50 9.81 -3.73
C ILE A 60 -5.04 10.07 -3.38
N LYS A 61 -4.78 10.28 -2.09
CA LYS A 61 -3.42 10.42 -1.54
C LYS A 61 -3.24 9.43 -0.41
N PHE A 62 -2.22 8.59 -0.54
CA PHE A 62 -1.84 7.63 0.47
C PHE A 62 -0.94 8.28 1.49
N THR A 63 -1.15 7.92 2.75
CA THR A 63 -0.24 8.22 3.84
C THR A 63 0.57 6.97 4.15
N ARG A 64 1.77 7.16 4.68
CA ARG A 64 2.57 6.05 5.20
C ARG A 64 3.15 6.41 6.55
N GLU A 65 3.30 5.42 7.39
CA GLU A 65 4.09 5.55 8.60
C GLU A 65 5.57 5.44 8.23
N LYS A 66 6.35 6.47 8.55
CA LYS A 66 7.81 6.38 8.47
C LYS A 66 8.31 5.80 9.80
N PRO A 67 9.15 4.75 9.78
CA PRO A 67 9.71 4.21 11.01
C PRO A 67 10.42 5.32 11.80
N LYS A 68 10.00 5.56 13.04
CA LYS A 68 10.58 6.63 13.89
C LYS A 68 11.99 6.30 14.40
N LYS A 69 12.44 5.05 14.19
CA LYS A 69 13.78 4.48 14.32
C LYS A 69 13.79 3.18 13.49
N MET A 70 14.95 2.62 13.18
CA MET A 70 15.08 1.26 12.61
C MET A 70 14.39 0.26 13.55
N ALA A 71 13.07 0.11 13.40
CA ALA A 71 12.33 -1.01 13.95
C ALA A 71 12.79 -2.19 13.11
N SER A 72 13.64 -3.01 13.70
CA SER A 72 13.91 -4.32 13.15
C SER A 72 12.57 -5.06 13.11
N ILE A 73 12.39 -5.87 12.06
CA ILE A 73 11.22 -6.71 11.81
C ILE A 73 10.67 -7.48 13.04
N PRO A 74 11.44 -7.85 14.09
CA PRO A 74 10.90 -8.53 15.27
C PRO A 74 9.82 -7.77 16.07
N GLU A 75 9.72 -6.44 15.96
CA GLU A 75 8.76 -5.67 16.78
C GLU A 75 7.33 -5.68 16.22
N LEU A 76 7.13 -6.04 14.96
CA LEU A 76 5.81 -6.04 14.30
C LEU A 76 5.06 -7.38 14.39
N LEU A 77 5.68 -8.40 14.99
CA LEU A 77 5.15 -9.77 15.09
C LEU A 77 4.85 -10.24 16.53
N ASN A 78 4.91 -9.33 17.53
CA ASN A 78 4.55 -9.61 18.92
C ASN A 78 3.26 -8.92 19.33
#